data_AF-A0A9E8SLD7-F1
#
_entry.id   AF-A0A9E8SLD7-F1
#
_cell.length_a   1.000
_cell.length_b   1.000
_cell.length_c   1.000
_cell.angle_alpha   90.00
_cell.angle_beta   90.00
_cell.angle_gamma   90.00
#
_symmetry.space_group_name_H-M   'P 1'
#
loop_
_entity.id
_entity.type
_entity.pdbx_description
1 polymer ?
#
loop_
_entity_poly.entity_id
_entity_poly.type
_entity_poly.pdbx_seq_one_letter_code
_entity_poly.pdbx_strand_id
1 'polypeptide(L)'
;MIDPAFAREAYADDAFPSLRPRRGESGYTELGYDKQAARPSPVTGPKMEPNETGFAAIANWASDWQGYEQLRRKFTSFCLEPSPNNNDGDVRGLLQERESILQMLQRIQKEIAFQSAPDDHLRHFEKLNRLFRSGIAPRVLNGMFHGQGKGFNARFDAPEKLFWYSKEEPCLGFDYYHGATLNLHLGFCDTLRQGIADNSVFPSGLAFLLQSDQRGPNVLDAVWASLGRFIFPWAGKSFERISGRKLSMLLDESADLFERYPERFTELKNHTASWPHYDLVKKNRDRFWSKEGPYAKNLKSGSWDKGMSVTDKAFWKHEAEKRWVFGTNLEDSRILAADNLMRMLDMNYHPPVPSVQQLADSGPSPFVRQGYIFLGVSDQESILPMNNHGEKKKRVFQFHYRYPMIGSPAPIGMCLDELVEIAEGLFLGQLIYSTLPFVTFHTSVDPAEYKYQLFGYFLLLDNTWERHRQAIGLDINTQE
;
A
#
# COMPACT_ATOMS: atom_id res chain seq x y z
N MET A 1 -9.11 21.18 -18.66
CA MET A 1 -8.96 20.62 -20.01
C MET A 1 -7.98 21.51 -20.75
N ILE A 2 -6.89 20.94 -21.28
CA ILE A 2 -5.95 21.69 -22.13
C ILE A 2 -6.61 21.86 -23.50
N ASP A 3 -6.52 23.06 -24.05
CA ASP A 3 -6.99 23.33 -25.41
C ASP A 3 -6.18 22.46 -26.40
N PRO A 4 -6.82 21.58 -27.19
CA PRO A 4 -6.14 20.71 -28.14
C PRO A 4 -5.25 21.47 -29.13
N ALA A 5 -5.56 22.74 -29.42
CA ALA A 5 -4.75 23.58 -30.30
C ALA A 5 -3.35 23.87 -29.74
N PHE A 6 -3.20 23.82 -28.40
CA PHE A 6 -1.96 24.13 -27.69
C PHE A 6 -1.33 22.90 -27.03
N ALA A 7 -1.89 21.70 -27.25
CA ALA A 7 -1.41 20.47 -26.62
C ALA A 7 0.09 20.23 -26.89
N ARG A 8 0.56 20.46 -28.12
CA ARG A 8 1.98 20.27 -28.47
C ARG A 8 2.93 21.19 -27.70
N GLU A 9 2.49 22.39 -27.34
CA GLU A 9 3.26 23.37 -26.56
C GLU A 9 3.19 23.06 -25.06
N ALA A 10 2.03 22.61 -24.58
CA ALA A 10 1.86 22.14 -23.21
C ALA A 10 2.68 20.86 -22.89
N TYR A 11 2.94 20.03 -23.90
CA TYR A 11 3.79 18.84 -23.81
C TYR A 11 5.22 19.06 -24.33
N ALA A 12 5.60 20.29 -24.69
CA ALA A 12 6.93 20.59 -25.20
C ALA A 12 8.02 20.21 -24.18
N ASP A 13 9.15 19.73 -24.71
CA ASP A 13 10.26 19.15 -23.92
C ASP A 13 10.86 20.11 -22.87
N ASP A 14 10.62 21.41 -23.02
CA ASP A 14 11.13 22.49 -22.17
C ASP A 14 10.09 23.09 -21.21
N ALA A 15 8.80 22.90 -21.46
CA ALA A 15 7.74 23.54 -20.68
C ALA A 15 7.32 22.71 -19.46
N PHE A 16 6.95 21.44 -19.65
CA PHE A 16 6.46 20.56 -18.59
C PHE A 16 6.89 19.10 -18.80
N PRO A 17 8.16 18.75 -18.52
CA PRO A 17 8.70 17.40 -18.79
C PRO A 17 7.91 16.26 -18.13
N SER A 18 7.26 16.53 -16.99
CA SER A 18 6.44 15.57 -16.24
C SER A 18 5.10 15.23 -16.90
N LEU A 19 4.63 16.04 -17.84
CA LEU A 19 3.39 15.82 -18.58
C LEU A 19 3.62 15.08 -19.89
N ARG A 20 4.87 14.90 -20.32
CA ARG A 20 5.23 14.29 -21.60
C ARG A 20 4.65 12.87 -21.73
N PRO A 21 3.88 12.59 -22.80
CA PRO A 21 3.41 11.24 -23.03
C PRO A 21 4.58 10.28 -23.26
N ARG A 22 4.49 9.07 -22.69
CA ARG A 22 5.49 7.99 -22.82
C ARG A 22 5.06 6.95 -23.84
N ARG A 23 6.00 6.16 -24.36
CA ARG A 23 5.71 5.11 -25.34
C ARG A 23 4.63 4.16 -24.80
N GLY A 24 3.49 4.09 -25.48
CA GLY A 24 2.32 3.31 -25.06
C GLY A 24 1.15 4.14 -24.52
N GLU A 25 1.35 5.44 -24.25
CA GLU A 25 0.28 6.37 -23.90
C GLU A 25 -0.37 6.96 -25.16
N SER A 26 -1.68 7.24 -25.14
CA SER A 26 -2.42 7.72 -26.33
C SER A 26 -1.79 8.98 -26.95
N GLY A 27 -1.37 9.92 -26.09
CA GLY A 27 -0.69 11.14 -26.49
C GLY A 27 0.68 10.94 -27.16
N TYR A 28 1.32 9.77 -27.02
CA TYR A 28 2.66 9.52 -27.55
C TYR A 28 2.66 9.46 -29.08
N THR A 29 1.75 8.68 -29.65
CA THR A 29 1.57 8.57 -31.10
C THR A 29 0.83 9.78 -31.65
N GLU A 30 -0.18 10.28 -30.93
CA GLU A 30 -0.98 11.44 -31.37
C GLU A 30 -0.14 12.71 -31.53
N LEU A 31 0.84 12.92 -30.64
CA LEU A 31 1.74 14.08 -30.71
C LEU A 31 2.99 13.84 -31.58
N GLY A 32 3.17 12.62 -32.10
CA GLY A 32 4.23 12.26 -33.05
C GLY A 32 5.59 11.97 -32.41
N TYR A 33 5.64 11.61 -31.12
CA TYR A 33 6.90 11.24 -30.44
C TYR A 33 7.46 9.91 -30.94
N ASP A 34 6.62 9.03 -31.47
CA ASP A 34 6.99 7.79 -32.15
C ASP A 34 7.76 8.03 -33.47
N LYS A 35 7.66 9.24 -34.03
CA LYS A 35 8.28 9.63 -35.31
C LYS A 35 9.56 10.44 -35.14
N GLN A 36 9.91 10.85 -33.92
CA GLN A 36 11.16 11.54 -33.64
C GLN A 36 12.28 10.52 -33.45
N ALA A 37 13.38 10.68 -34.20
CA ALA A 37 14.59 9.89 -34.00
C ALA A 37 15.05 10.04 -32.55
N ALA A 38 15.23 8.92 -31.85
CA ALA A 38 15.69 8.90 -30.47
C ALA A 38 16.95 9.75 -30.34
N ARG A 39 16.83 10.93 -29.73
CA ARG A 39 18.03 11.65 -29.28
C ARG A 39 18.67 10.78 -28.21
N PRO A 40 19.96 10.43 -28.32
CA PRO A 40 20.65 9.77 -27.23
C PRO A 40 20.65 10.75 -26.06
N SER A 41 19.99 10.41 -24.97
CA SER A 41 20.17 11.12 -23.71
C SER A 41 21.57 10.77 -23.18
N PRO A 42 22.52 11.71 -23.10
CA PRO A 42 23.71 11.52 -22.30
C PRO A 42 23.40 12.11 -20.93
N VAL A 43 22.73 11.35 -20.08
CA VAL A 43 22.98 11.46 -18.65
C VAL A 43 23.57 10.14 -18.26
N THR A 44 24.90 10.12 -18.12
CA THR A 44 25.58 9.12 -17.31
C THR A 44 25.06 9.27 -15.90
N GLY A 45 23.90 8.65 -15.63
CA GLY A 45 23.51 8.29 -14.28
C GLY A 45 24.57 7.35 -13.70
N PRO A 46 24.66 7.26 -12.36
CA PRO A 46 25.65 6.43 -11.71
C PRO A 46 25.57 5.01 -12.29
N LYS A 47 26.71 4.49 -12.75
CA LYS A 47 26.87 3.05 -12.95
C LYS A 47 26.58 2.43 -11.59
N MET A 48 25.43 1.77 -11.46
CA MET A 48 25.28 0.77 -10.41
C MET A 48 26.43 -0.21 -10.59
N GLU A 49 27.21 -0.40 -9.53
CA GLU A 49 28.00 -1.61 -9.38
C GLU A 49 27.05 -2.79 -9.69
N PRO A 50 27.39 -3.65 -10.66
CA PRO A 50 26.54 -4.79 -11.00
C PRO A 50 26.25 -5.53 -9.71
N ASN A 51 24.97 -5.68 -9.39
CA ASN A 51 24.41 -6.41 -8.24
C ASN A 51 25.47 -7.21 -7.47
N GLU A 52 25.72 -6.86 -6.21
CA GLU A 52 26.50 -7.62 -5.23
C GLU A 52 26.03 -9.08 -5.05
N THR A 53 25.05 -9.53 -5.81
CA THR A 53 24.58 -10.89 -5.82
C THR A 53 24.92 -11.52 -7.17
N GLY A 54 25.93 -12.39 -7.20
CA GLY A 54 26.35 -13.18 -8.36
C GLY A 54 25.31 -14.20 -8.85
N PHE A 55 24.02 -13.87 -8.76
CA PHE A 55 22.88 -14.71 -9.14
C PHE A 55 22.43 -14.51 -10.59
N ALA A 56 23.13 -13.69 -11.39
CA ALA A 56 22.88 -13.55 -12.82
C ALA A 56 22.99 -14.89 -13.59
N ALA A 57 23.64 -15.90 -13.00
CA ALA A 57 23.80 -17.23 -13.57
C ALA A 57 22.60 -18.18 -13.36
N ILE A 58 21.57 -17.78 -12.61
CA ILE A 58 20.41 -18.65 -12.33
C ILE A 58 19.48 -18.66 -13.54
N ALA A 59 19.43 -19.80 -14.23
CA ALA A 59 18.56 -20.00 -15.38
C ALA A 59 17.12 -20.27 -14.96
N ASN A 60 16.90 -21.19 -14.00
CA ASN A 60 15.56 -21.53 -13.50
C ASN A 60 15.38 -21.12 -12.03
N TRP A 61 14.81 -19.93 -11.84
CA TRP A 61 14.49 -19.39 -10.52
C TRP A 61 13.45 -20.20 -9.74
N ALA A 62 12.74 -21.17 -10.33
CA ALA A 62 11.78 -22.00 -9.61
C ALA A 62 12.45 -23.09 -8.75
N SER A 63 13.60 -23.64 -9.18
CA SER A 63 14.26 -24.79 -8.53
C SER A 63 15.76 -24.63 -8.29
N ASP A 64 16.47 -23.92 -9.17
CA ASP A 64 17.95 -23.97 -9.17
C ASP A 64 18.54 -23.25 -7.95
N TRP A 65 17.78 -22.38 -7.30
CA TRP A 65 18.14 -21.71 -6.05
C TRP A 65 18.59 -22.68 -4.95
N GLN A 66 18.15 -23.95 -4.99
CA GLN A 66 18.57 -24.99 -4.04
C GLN A 66 20.06 -25.29 -4.10
N GLY A 67 20.69 -25.11 -5.28
CA GLY A 67 22.13 -25.28 -5.48
C GLY A 67 22.97 -24.10 -4.97
N TYR A 68 22.34 -22.97 -4.61
CA TYR A 68 23.03 -21.77 -4.16
C TYR A 68 22.79 -21.56 -2.66
N GLU A 69 23.82 -21.78 -1.84
CA GLU A 69 23.71 -21.76 -0.38
C GLU A 69 23.01 -20.51 0.17
N GLN A 70 23.36 -19.33 -0.36
CA GLN A 70 22.80 -18.06 0.07
C GLN A 70 21.30 -17.97 -0.22
N LEU A 71 20.87 -18.39 -1.40
CA LEU A 71 19.45 -18.38 -1.77
C LEU A 71 18.68 -19.47 -1.05
N ARG A 72 19.25 -20.68 -0.93
CA ARG A 72 18.65 -21.75 -0.13
C ARG A 72 18.38 -21.24 1.29
N ARG A 73 19.38 -20.65 1.95
CA ARG A 73 19.21 -20.06 3.28
C ARG A 73 18.13 -18.98 3.30
N LYS A 74 18.16 -18.01 2.38
CA LYS A 74 17.15 -16.94 2.29
C LYS A 74 15.74 -17.50 2.09
N PHE A 75 15.59 -18.49 1.21
CA PHE A 75 14.30 -19.02 0.79
C PHE A 75 13.68 -20.02 1.76
N THR A 76 14.45 -20.58 2.71
CA THR A 76 13.95 -21.56 3.68
C THR A 76 14.05 -21.11 5.13
N SER A 77 14.60 -19.92 5.41
CA SER A 77 14.75 -19.41 6.79
C SER A 77 13.67 -18.41 7.13
N PHE A 78 12.88 -18.71 8.16
CA PHE A 78 11.91 -17.76 8.68
C PHE A 78 12.54 -16.72 9.63
N CYS A 79 11.94 -15.53 9.67
CA CYS A 79 12.16 -14.50 10.68
C CYS A 79 10.92 -14.44 11.59
N LEU A 80 10.99 -15.07 12.77
CA LEU A 80 9.81 -15.24 13.64
C LEU A 80 10.07 -14.77 15.07
N GLU A 81 9.01 -14.29 15.70
CA GLU A 81 8.86 -14.09 17.14
C GLU A 81 7.81 -15.06 17.73
N PRO A 82 7.80 -15.28 19.06
CA PRO A 82 6.76 -16.08 19.68
C PRO A 82 5.36 -15.52 19.38
N SER A 83 4.44 -16.40 18.96
CA SER A 83 3.04 -15.98 18.75
C SER A 83 2.43 -15.50 20.07
N PRO A 84 1.60 -14.43 20.06
CA PRO A 84 0.75 -14.08 21.18
C PRO A 84 -0.15 -15.24 21.62
N ASN A 85 -0.62 -16.07 20.68
CA ASN A 85 -1.45 -17.23 20.96
C ASN A 85 -0.60 -18.49 21.18
N ASN A 86 -0.56 -18.98 22.42
CA ASN A 86 0.24 -20.15 22.80
C ASN A 86 -0.23 -21.45 22.10
N ASN A 87 -1.45 -21.49 21.56
CA ASN A 87 -2.00 -22.65 20.86
C ASN A 87 -1.53 -22.77 19.40
N ASP A 88 -0.81 -21.76 18.88
CA ASP A 88 -0.38 -21.73 17.47
C ASP A 88 0.69 -22.77 17.12
N GLY A 89 1.34 -23.42 18.09
CA GLY A 89 2.44 -24.35 17.82
C GLY A 89 3.60 -23.73 17.03
N ASP A 90 4.48 -24.56 16.45
CA ASP A 90 5.60 -24.07 15.63
C ASP A 90 5.22 -24.00 14.14
N VAL A 91 5.16 -22.78 13.60
CA VAL A 91 4.84 -22.54 12.18
C VAL A 91 5.94 -23.01 11.23
N ARG A 92 7.15 -23.31 11.72
CA ARG A 92 8.22 -23.91 10.88
C ARG A 92 7.83 -25.26 10.31
N GLY A 93 6.94 -26.00 11.00
CA GLY A 93 6.41 -27.27 10.51
C GLY A 93 5.49 -27.14 9.28
N LEU A 94 5.15 -25.91 8.85
CA LEU A 94 4.40 -25.68 7.61
C LEU A 94 5.25 -25.87 6.36
N LEU A 95 6.57 -25.66 6.46
CA LEU A 95 7.52 -25.74 5.35
C LEU A 95 7.91 -27.19 5.08
N GLN A 96 7.72 -27.66 3.84
CA GLN A 96 8.10 -29.01 3.44
C GLN A 96 9.58 -29.09 3.02
N GLU A 97 10.12 -30.31 2.99
CA GLU A 97 11.48 -30.53 2.49
C GLU A 97 11.59 -30.07 1.03
N ARG A 98 12.68 -29.35 0.70
CA ARG A 98 12.97 -28.81 -0.64
C ARG A 98 11.98 -27.74 -1.14
N GLU A 99 11.08 -27.27 -0.30
CA GLU A 99 10.17 -26.17 -0.59
C GLU A 99 10.80 -24.84 -0.16
N SER A 100 10.58 -23.76 -0.91
CA SER A 100 10.81 -22.39 -0.41
C SER A 100 9.60 -21.91 0.41
N ILE A 101 9.80 -20.90 1.26
CA ILE A 101 8.69 -20.26 2.00
C ILE A 101 7.64 -19.71 1.01
N LEU A 102 8.03 -19.21 -0.15
CA LEU A 102 7.07 -18.72 -1.15
C LEU A 102 6.26 -19.84 -1.80
N GLN A 103 6.88 -21.00 -2.07
CA GLN A 103 6.19 -22.20 -2.54
C GLN A 103 5.23 -22.75 -1.48
N MET A 104 5.63 -22.73 -0.20
CA MET A 104 4.76 -23.05 0.93
C MET A 104 3.52 -22.15 0.96
N LEU A 105 3.69 -20.85 0.77
CA LEU A 105 2.58 -19.90 0.69
C LEU A 105 1.68 -20.19 -0.53
N GLN A 106 2.25 -20.49 -1.70
CA GLN A 106 1.48 -20.87 -2.89
C GLN A 106 0.66 -22.15 -2.65
N ARG A 107 1.23 -23.14 -1.95
CA ARG A 107 0.50 -24.36 -1.58
C ARG A 107 -0.64 -24.06 -0.60
N ILE A 108 -0.40 -23.28 0.45
CA ILE A 108 -1.44 -22.84 1.39
C ILE A 108 -2.54 -22.06 0.66
N GLN A 109 -2.17 -21.18 -0.26
CA GLN A 109 -3.12 -20.43 -1.09
C GLN A 109 -4.04 -21.36 -1.90
N LYS A 110 -3.47 -22.39 -2.55
CA LYS A 110 -4.23 -23.40 -3.30
C LYS A 110 -5.14 -24.23 -2.40
N GLU A 111 -4.67 -24.61 -1.21
CA GLU A 111 -5.48 -25.31 -0.20
C GLU A 111 -6.66 -24.45 0.25
N ILE A 112 -6.45 -23.16 0.53
CA ILE A 112 -7.51 -22.21 0.90
C ILE A 112 -8.50 -22.08 -0.25
N ALA A 113 -8.04 -21.81 -1.47
CA ALA A 113 -8.93 -21.64 -2.62
C ALA A 113 -9.81 -22.88 -2.89
N PHE A 114 -9.26 -24.09 -2.69
CA PHE A 114 -10.02 -25.33 -2.81
C PHE A 114 -11.10 -25.45 -1.72
N GLN A 115 -10.81 -25.02 -0.49
CA GLN A 115 -11.73 -25.10 0.64
C GLN A 115 -12.77 -23.97 0.66
N SER A 116 -12.41 -22.78 0.18
CA SER A 116 -13.26 -21.58 0.19
C SER A 116 -14.18 -21.48 -1.02
N ALA A 117 -13.89 -22.20 -2.11
CA ALA A 117 -14.75 -22.24 -3.30
C ALA A 117 -16.25 -22.51 -3.00
N PRO A 118 -16.61 -23.39 -2.03
CA PRO A 118 -17.99 -23.52 -1.58
C PRO A 118 -18.37 -22.67 -0.33
N ASP A 119 -17.40 -22.18 0.45
CA ASP A 119 -17.63 -21.63 1.80
C ASP A 119 -16.46 -20.74 2.30
N ASP A 120 -16.57 -19.42 2.13
CA ASP A 120 -15.53 -18.47 2.52
C ASP A 120 -15.57 -18.11 4.02
N HIS A 121 -14.75 -18.81 4.81
CA HIS A 121 -14.63 -18.60 6.26
C HIS A 121 -13.17 -18.44 6.71
N LEU A 122 -12.95 -17.55 7.69
CA LEU A 122 -11.64 -17.29 8.29
C LEU A 122 -10.92 -18.52 8.86
N ARG A 123 -11.65 -19.58 9.23
CA ARG A 123 -11.04 -20.86 9.67
C ARG A 123 -10.10 -21.47 8.64
N HIS A 124 -10.37 -21.26 7.34
CA HIS A 124 -9.54 -21.76 6.25
C HIS A 124 -8.20 -21.02 6.18
N PHE A 125 -8.16 -19.78 6.66
CA PHE A 125 -6.98 -18.92 6.68
C PHE A 125 -6.10 -19.14 7.92
N GLU A 126 -6.40 -20.11 8.79
CA GLU A 126 -5.72 -20.23 10.08
C GLU A 126 -4.21 -20.46 9.96
N LYS A 127 -3.73 -21.12 8.90
CA LYS A 127 -2.29 -21.24 8.63
C LYS A 127 -1.62 -19.87 8.42
N LEU A 128 -2.30 -18.97 7.70
CA LEU A 128 -1.83 -17.60 7.48
C LEU A 128 -1.97 -16.74 8.74
N ASN A 129 -3.05 -16.90 9.51
CA ASN A 129 -3.23 -16.22 10.80
C ASN A 129 -2.08 -16.55 11.76
N ARG A 130 -1.74 -17.84 11.91
CA ARG A 130 -0.63 -18.31 12.75
C ARG A 130 0.70 -17.74 12.28
N LEU A 131 0.97 -17.79 10.98
CA LEU A 131 2.21 -17.27 10.41
C LEU A 131 2.33 -15.75 10.63
N PHE A 132 1.23 -15.01 10.44
CA PHE A 132 1.18 -13.56 10.69
C PHE A 132 1.45 -13.23 12.17
N ARG A 133 0.81 -13.94 13.10
CA ARG A 133 1.04 -13.77 14.54
C ARG A 133 2.49 -14.06 14.94
N SER A 134 3.19 -14.94 14.22
CA SER A 134 4.61 -15.23 14.44
C SER A 134 5.61 -14.36 13.66
N GLY A 135 5.20 -13.60 12.64
CA GLY A 135 6.14 -12.73 11.88
C GLY A 135 6.67 -11.57 12.71
N ILE A 136 7.75 -10.89 12.32
CA ILE A 136 8.31 -9.77 13.10
C ILE A 136 7.80 -8.45 12.53
N ALA A 137 7.36 -7.51 13.37
CA ALA A 137 6.95 -6.19 12.91
C ALA A 137 8.15 -5.40 12.33
N PRO A 138 8.03 -4.85 11.11
CA PRO A 138 9.01 -3.88 10.59
C PRO A 138 9.13 -2.65 11.48
N ARG A 139 10.27 -1.97 11.39
CA ARG A 139 10.60 -0.78 12.20
C ARG A 139 10.82 0.44 11.33
N VAL A 140 10.75 1.62 11.95
CA VAL A 140 11.29 2.85 11.37
C VAL A 140 12.59 3.21 12.08
N LEU A 141 13.67 3.34 11.31
CA LEU A 141 14.98 3.75 11.80
C LEU A 141 15.43 4.99 11.05
N ASN A 142 15.57 6.13 11.73
CA ASN A 142 15.96 7.41 11.14
C ASN A 142 15.06 7.83 9.96
N GLY A 143 13.75 7.63 10.11
CA GLY A 143 12.72 7.96 9.13
C GLY A 143 12.67 7.01 7.93
N MET A 144 13.27 5.82 8.05
CA MET A 144 13.34 4.83 6.98
C MET A 144 12.67 3.52 7.38
N PHE A 145 11.87 2.96 6.48
CA PHE A 145 11.29 1.62 6.63
C PHE A 145 12.41 0.58 6.72
N HIS A 146 12.31 -0.33 7.69
CA HIS A 146 13.36 -1.30 7.98
C HIS A 146 12.80 -2.67 8.35
N GLY A 147 13.12 -3.67 7.53
CA GLY A 147 12.89 -5.09 7.82
C GLY A 147 14.02 -5.74 8.64
N GLN A 148 14.09 -7.06 8.63
CA GLN A 148 15.16 -7.88 9.18
C GLN A 148 16.30 -8.01 8.15
N GLY A 149 17.46 -8.50 8.60
CA GLY A 149 18.63 -8.69 7.73
C GLY A 149 19.26 -7.37 7.26
N LYS A 150 19.43 -7.18 5.94
CA LYS A 150 19.90 -5.90 5.37
C LYS A 150 18.95 -4.74 5.72
N GLY A 151 17.67 -5.05 5.92
CA GLY A 151 16.63 -4.12 6.35
C GLY A 151 16.17 -3.13 5.29
N PHE A 152 16.49 -3.36 4.01
CA PHE A 152 15.93 -2.62 2.86
C PHE A 152 16.14 -3.40 1.56
N ASN A 153 15.33 -3.13 0.53
CA ASN A 153 15.50 -3.72 -0.80
C ASN A 153 16.48 -2.89 -1.66
N ALA A 154 16.19 -1.59 -1.84
CA ALA A 154 16.96 -0.70 -2.72
C ALA A 154 17.73 0.38 -1.95
N ARG A 155 17.03 1.15 -1.09
CA ARG A 155 17.50 2.39 -0.43
C ARG A 155 18.16 3.38 -1.38
N PHE A 156 17.40 4.40 -1.78
CA PHE A 156 17.81 5.35 -2.81
C PHE A 156 17.40 6.78 -2.45
N ASP A 157 18.29 7.74 -2.67
CA ASP A 157 17.99 9.16 -2.57
C ASP A 157 17.87 9.73 -3.97
N ALA A 158 16.68 10.22 -4.34
CA ALA A 158 16.47 10.77 -5.68
C ALA A 158 17.19 12.13 -5.81
N PRO A 159 17.99 12.35 -6.86
CA PRO A 159 18.68 13.62 -7.08
C PRO A 159 17.73 14.75 -7.51
N GLU A 160 16.53 14.42 -7.99
CA GLU A 160 15.54 15.40 -8.43
C GLU A 160 14.97 16.23 -7.26
N LYS A 161 14.83 17.54 -7.48
CA LYS A 161 14.10 18.41 -6.55
C LYS A 161 12.60 18.17 -6.70
N LEU A 162 11.99 17.73 -5.61
CA LEU A 162 10.55 17.54 -5.53
C LEU A 162 9.94 18.61 -4.64
N PHE A 163 8.67 18.93 -4.89
CA PHE A 163 7.95 19.97 -4.18
C PHE A 163 6.61 19.46 -3.68
N TRP A 164 6.24 19.88 -2.47
CA TRP A 164 4.95 19.63 -1.83
C TRP A 164 4.37 20.95 -1.35
N TYR A 165 3.36 21.48 -2.06
CA TYR A 165 2.78 22.81 -1.84
C TYR A 165 3.85 23.92 -1.75
N SER A 166 4.55 24.11 -2.88
CA SER A 166 5.61 25.13 -3.07
C SER A 166 6.82 25.06 -2.14
N LYS A 167 6.96 23.99 -1.35
CA LYS A 167 8.14 23.73 -0.52
C LYS A 167 8.86 22.50 -1.01
N GLU A 168 10.18 22.57 -1.05
CA GLU A 168 11.02 21.43 -1.42
C GLU A 168 10.82 20.29 -0.41
N GLU A 169 10.55 19.10 -0.93
CA GLU A 169 10.30 17.87 -0.18
C GLU A 169 11.06 16.74 -0.90
N PRO A 170 12.37 16.57 -0.65
CA PRO A 170 13.19 15.63 -1.40
C PRO A 170 12.77 14.17 -1.12
N CYS A 171 12.85 13.32 -2.14
CA CYS A 171 12.65 11.89 -2.00
C CYS A 171 13.93 11.26 -1.43
N LEU A 172 13.92 11.01 -0.12
CA LEU A 172 15.06 10.48 0.63
C LEU A 172 14.74 9.09 1.19
N GLY A 173 15.70 8.20 1.10
CA GLY A 173 15.64 6.84 1.61
C GLY A 173 14.56 6.01 0.92
N PHE A 174 14.25 6.28 -0.34
CA PHE A 174 13.29 5.53 -1.15
C PHE A 174 13.62 4.05 -1.13
N ASP A 175 12.65 3.24 -0.76
CA ASP A 175 12.70 1.79 -0.81
C ASP A 175 11.40 1.29 -1.44
N TYR A 176 11.46 0.17 -2.15
CA TYR A 176 10.28 -0.40 -2.78
C TYR A 176 10.26 -1.91 -2.67
N TYR A 177 9.06 -2.46 -2.62
CA TYR A 177 8.82 -3.89 -2.60
C TYR A 177 7.72 -4.23 -3.59
N HIS A 178 7.86 -5.36 -4.26
CA HIS A 178 6.88 -5.87 -5.21
C HIS A 178 5.66 -6.41 -4.48
N GLY A 179 4.49 -6.29 -5.07
CA GLY A 179 3.23 -6.77 -4.51
C GLY A 179 2.84 -8.12 -5.06
N ALA A 180 2.21 -8.95 -4.24
CA ALA A 180 1.48 -10.12 -4.70
C ALA A 180 0.22 -10.34 -3.89
N THR A 181 -0.86 -10.76 -4.53
CA THR A 181 -2.06 -11.19 -3.79
C THR A 181 -1.90 -12.63 -3.40
N LEU A 182 -2.10 -12.94 -2.12
CA LEU A 182 -2.09 -14.33 -1.66
C LEU A 182 -3.51 -14.89 -1.70
N ASN A 183 -4.41 -14.40 -0.85
CA ASN A 183 -5.82 -14.82 -0.85
C ASN A 183 -6.70 -13.63 -0.50
N LEU A 184 -7.86 -13.53 -1.15
CA LEU A 184 -8.92 -12.59 -0.77
C LEU A 184 -9.97 -13.31 0.08
N HIS A 185 -10.64 -12.56 0.95
CA HIS A 185 -11.72 -13.00 1.82
C HIS A 185 -12.84 -11.95 1.80
N LEU A 186 -14.10 -12.37 1.78
CA LEU A 186 -15.25 -11.49 1.98
C LEU A 186 -15.51 -11.28 3.47
N GLY A 187 -14.84 -10.28 4.05
CA GLY A 187 -15.06 -9.93 5.46
C GLY A 187 -16.54 -9.78 5.83
N PHE A 188 -17.34 -9.16 4.95
CA PHE A 188 -18.76 -8.89 5.20
C PHE A 188 -19.62 -10.14 5.50
N CYS A 189 -19.25 -11.32 4.99
CA CYS A 189 -20.03 -12.55 5.18
C CYS A 189 -20.07 -13.01 6.64
N ASP A 190 -19.03 -12.71 7.42
CA ASP A 190 -18.95 -13.09 8.84
C ASP A 190 -19.90 -12.26 9.73
N THR A 191 -20.33 -11.08 9.27
CA THR A 191 -21.29 -10.22 10.01
C THR A 191 -22.72 -10.32 9.48
N LEU A 192 -22.91 -10.43 8.16
CA LEU A 192 -24.24 -10.52 7.54
C LEU A 192 -25.01 -11.80 7.93
N ARG A 193 -24.30 -12.88 8.29
CA ARG A 193 -24.93 -14.14 8.71
C ARG A 193 -25.36 -14.18 10.19
N GLN A 194 -24.95 -13.20 11.02
CA GLN A 194 -25.25 -13.20 12.47
C GLN A 194 -26.52 -12.40 12.87
N GLY A 195 -27.28 -11.87 11.91
CA GLY A 195 -28.59 -11.27 12.16
C GLY A 195 -28.73 -9.90 11.51
N ILE A 196 -29.57 -9.82 10.49
CA ILE A 196 -29.99 -8.55 9.91
C ILE A 196 -31.01 -7.92 10.86
N ALA A 197 -30.60 -6.88 11.58
CA ALA A 197 -31.52 -5.82 12.00
C ALA A 197 -31.62 -4.83 10.83
N ASP A 198 -32.81 -4.70 10.26
CA ASP A 198 -33.15 -3.76 9.21
C ASP A 198 -32.69 -2.34 9.55
N ASN A 199 -32.13 -1.65 8.54
CA ASN A 199 -31.90 -0.19 8.44
C ASN A 199 -30.44 0.31 8.37
N SER A 200 -29.63 -0.23 7.46
CA SER A 200 -28.47 0.53 6.96
C SER A 200 -28.39 0.50 5.43
N VAL A 201 -28.36 1.70 4.85
CA VAL A 201 -28.48 1.94 3.40
C VAL A 201 -27.11 2.18 2.79
N PHE A 202 -26.32 1.13 2.52
CA PHE A 202 -25.30 1.10 1.44
C PHE A 202 -24.78 -0.33 1.18
N PRO A 203 -24.54 -0.73 -0.09
CA PRO A 203 -25.36 -0.50 -1.24
C PRO A 203 -26.48 -1.56 -1.23
N SER A 204 -27.57 -1.26 -0.53
CA SER A 204 -28.77 -2.11 -0.55
C SER A 204 -29.32 -2.26 -1.96
N GLY A 205 -29.08 -1.29 -2.86
CA GLY A 205 -29.43 -1.41 -4.28
C GLY A 205 -28.66 -2.51 -5.02
N LEU A 206 -27.40 -2.78 -4.65
CA LEU A 206 -26.63 -3.89 -5.22
C LEU A 206 -27.01 -5.21 -4.53
N ALA A 207 -27.13 -5.21 -3.20
CA ALA A 207 -27.50 -6.41 -2.45
C ALA A 207 -28.93 -6.89 -2.76
N PHE A 208 -29.89 -5.97 -2.98
CA PHE A 208 -31.29 -6.27 -3.31
C PHE A 208 -31.45 -6.79 -4.75
N LEU A 209 -30.60 -6.36 -5.69
CA LEU A 209 -30.52 -6.95 -7.04
C LEU A 209 -29.90 -8.37 -7.06
N LEU A 210 -29.21 -8.77 -5.99
CA LEU A 210 -28.43 -10.00 -5.89
C LEU A 210 -29.05 -11.06 -4.96
N GLN A 211 -30.18 -10.76 -4.32
CA GLN A 211 -30.87 -11.63 -3.37
C GLN A 211 -31.70 -12.76 -4.01
N SER A 212 -31.80 -12.84 -5.34
CA SER A 212 -32.70 -13.78 -5.99
C SER A 212 -32.23 -15.25 -6.00
N ASP A 213 -31.05 -15.59 -5.48
CA ASP A 213 -30.64 -16.98 -5.37
C ASP A 213 -29.81 -17.27 -4.11
N GLN A 214 -30.40 -18.02 -3.16
CA GLN A 214 -29.73 -18.48 -1.95
C GLN A 214 -28.78 -19.68 -2.17
N ARG A 215 -28.60 -20.14 -3.42
CA ARG A 215 -27.73 -21.29 -3.76
C ARG A 215 -26.77 -21.04 -4.94
N GLY A 216 -26.65 -19.81 -5.43
CA GLY A 216 -25.75 -19.45 -6.52
C GLY A 216 -24.34 -19.05 -6.06
N PRO A 217 -23.30 -19.17 -6.92
CA PRO A 217 -21.97 -18.64 -6.62
C PRO A 217 -22.08 -17.15 -6.28
N ASN A 218 -21.54 -16.79 -5.13
CA ASN A 218 -21.75 -15.52 -4.46
C ASN A 218 -21.38 -14.36 -5.39
N VAL A 219 -22.37 -13.66 -5.94
CA VAL A 219 -22.14 -12.59 -6.93
C VAL A 219 -21.33 -11.44 -6.31
N LEU A 220 -21.36 -11.28 -4.99
CA LEU A 220 -20.47 -10.37 -4.25
C LEU A 220 -19.01 -10.82 -4.26
N ASP A 221 -18.71 -12.13 -4.27
CA ASP A 221 -17.36 -12.66 -4.50
C ASP A 221 -16.90 -12.33 -5.92
N ALA A 222 -17.76 -12.54 -6.92
CA ALA A 222 -17.44 -12.21 -8.31
C ALA A 222 -17.24 -10.69 -8.49
N VAL A 223 -18.03 -9.85 -7.82
CA VAL A 223 -17.94 -8.40 -7.86
C VAL A 223 -16.72 -7.89 -7.08
N TRP A 224 -16.39 -8.44 -5.91
CA TRP A 224 -15.18 -8.09 -5.16
C TRP A 224 -13.91 -8.59 -5.84
N ALA A 225 -13.91 -9.80 -6.40
CA ALA A 225 -12.83 -10.33 -7.22
C ALA A 225 -12.67 -9.54 -8.53
N SER A 226 -13.76 -9.03 -9.11
CA SER A 226 -13.71 -8.17 -10.30
C SER A 226 -13.26 -6.75 -9.96
N LEU A 227 -13.82 -6.11 -8.92
CA LEU A 227 -13.42 -4.78 -8.44
C LEU A 227 -11.98 -4.78 -7.93
N GLY A 228 -11.55 -5.83 -7.24
CA GLY A 228 -10.19 -5.97 -6.74
C GLY A 228 -9.13 -6.01 -7.85
N ARG A 229 -9.47 -6.52 -9.05
CA ARG A 229 -8.56 -6.46 -10.21
C ARG A 229 -8.35 -5.04 -10.74
N PHE A 230 -9.28 -4.11 -10.50
CA PHE A 230 -9.20 -2.73 -10.98
C PHE A 230 -8.76 -1.74 -9.89
N ILE A 231 -9.09 -2.01 -8.61
CA ILE A 231 -8.76 -1.16 -7.46
C ILE A 231 -7.33 -1.46 -6.96
N PHE A 232 -6.83 -2.67 -7.19
CA PHE A 232 -5.52 -3.10 -6.75
C PHE A 232 -4.66 -3.58 -7.93
N PRO A 233 -4.11 -2.68 -8.76
CA PRO A 233 -3.00 -3.05 -9.63
C PRO A 233 -1.77 -3.33 -8.75
N TRP A 234 -1.62 -4.57 -8.29
CA TRP A 234 -0.67 -5.05 -7.27
C TRP A 234 0.82 -5.02 -7.69
N ALA A 235 1.37 -3.88 -8.12
CA ALA A 235 2.80 -3.84 -8.41
C ALA A 235 3.65 -3.75 -7.13
N GLY A 236 3.11 -3.19 -6.04
CA GLY A 236 3.76 -3.19 -4.74
C GLY A 236 3.56 -1.94 -3.92
N LYS A 237 4.53 -1.65 -3.05
CA LYS A 237 4.55 -0.46 -2.18
C LYS A 237 5.94 0.14 -2.15
N SER A 238 5.99 1.47 -2.10
CA SER A 238 7.22 2.19 -1.80
C SER A 238 7.13 2.93 -0.48
N PHE A 239 8.30 3.18 0.10
CA PHE A 239 8.50 3.84 1.37
C PHE A 239 9.61 4.86 1.21
N GLU A 240 9.38 6.08 1.67
CA GLU A 240 10.37 7.14 1.72
C GLU A 240 10.29 7.88 3.05
N ARG A 241 11.35 8.61 3.38
CA ARG A 241 11.37 9.46 4.56
C ARG A 241 10.34 10.57 4.41
N ILE A 242 9.49 10.72 5.42
CA ILE A 242 8.55 11.84 5.50
C ILE A 242 9.19 13.00 6.26
N SER A 243 9.01 14.25 5.81
CA SER A 243 9.39 15.41 6.64
C SER A 243 8.40 15.63 7.78
N GLY A 244 8.86 16.26 8.87
CA GLY A 244 7.95 16.72 9.93
C GLY A 244 6.87 17.67 9.41
N ARG A 245 7.15 18.44 8.35
CA ARG A 245 6.17 19.33 7.69
C ARG A 245 5.04 18.52 7.07
N LYS A 246 5.39 17.60 6.16
CA LYS A 246 4.42 16.76 5.44
C LYS A 246 3.64 15.87 6.41
N LEU A 247 4.33 15.28 7.40
CA LEU A 247 3.71 14.47 8.45
C LEU A 247 2.68 15.27 9.27
N SER A 248 3.05 16.47 9.74
CA SER A 248 2.14 17.30 10.55
C SER A 248 0.87 17.66 9.81
N MET A 249 0.93 17.86 8.48
CA MET A 249 -0.24 18.11 7.64
C MET A 249 -1.10 16.85 7.46
N LEU A 250 -0.47 15.71 7.15
CA LEU A 250 -1.19 14.48 6.84
C LEU A 250 -1.87 13.87 8.07
N LEU A 251 -1.35 14.12 9.28
CA LEU A 251 -1.94 13.71 10.56
C LEU A 251 -2.84 14.78 11.21
N ASP A 252 -3.03 15.95 10.59
CA ASP A 252 -3.85 17.01 11.17
C ASP A 252 -5.34 16.65 11.06
N GLU A 253 -6.02 16.67 12.20
CA GLU A 253 -7.46 16.42 12.37
C GLU A 253 -8.17 17.65 12.97
N SER A 254 -7.52 18.82 12.99
CA SER A 254 -8.05 20.05 13.60
C SER A 254 -9.32 20.56 12.89
N ALA A 255 -10.07 21.43 13.57
CA ALA A 255 -11.29 22.00 13.02
C ALA A 255 -11.02 23.05 11.91
N ASP A 256 -9.83 23.64 11.87
CA ASP A 256 -9.43 24.73 10.96
C ASP A 256 -8.52 24.25 9.81
N LEU A 257 -8.69 23.00 9.35
CA LEU A 257 -7.89 22.41 8.26
C LEU A 257 -7.97 23.20 6.96
N PHE A 258 -9.13 23.81 6.67
CA PHE A 258 -9.31 24.64 5.48
C PHE A 258 -8.39 25.87 5.50
N GLU A 259 -8.32 26.55 6.64
CA GLU A 259 -7.51 27.74 6.84
C GLU A 259 -6.02 27.41 6.88
N ARG A 260 -5.66 26.24 7.41
CA ARG A 260 -4.28 25.75 7.51
C ARG A 260 -3.72 25.29 6.16
N TYR A 261 -4.53 24.60 5.36
CA TYR A 261 -4.08 23.89 4.16
C TYR A 261 -5.04 24.12 2.97
N PRO A 262 -5.23 25.37 2.52
CA PRO A 262 -6.25 25.72 1.52
C PRO A 262 -6.02 25.03 0.17
N GLU A 263 -4.77 24.84 -0.24
CA GLU A 263 -4.41 24.16 -1.49
C GLU A 263 -4.82 22.67 -1.45
N ARG A 264 -4.41 21.92 -0.42
CA ARG A 264 -4.79 20.50 -0.25
C ARG A 264 -6.30 20.33 -0.11
N PHE A 265 -6.98 21.22 0.62
CA PHE A 265 -8.44 21.20 0.72
C PHE A 265 -9.11 21.37 -0.64
N THR A 266 -8.61 22.30 -1.47
CA THR A 266 -9.13 22.54 -2.81
C THR A 266 -8.96 21.32 -3.69
N GLU A 267 -7.82 20.65 -3.63
CA GLU A 267 -7.62 19.39 -4.35
C GLU A 267 -8.58 18.29 -3.87
N LEU A 268 -8.72 18.07 -2.56
CA LEU A 268 -9.67 17.09 -1.99
C LEU A 268 -11.11 17.35 -2.47
N LYS A 269 -11.52 18.61 -2.51
CA LYS A 269 -12.84 19.02 -2.99
C LYS A 269 -13.04 18.70 -4.48
N ASN A 270 -12.00 18.89 -5.28
CA ASN A 270 -12.06 18.76 -6.73
C ASN A 270 -11.93 17.31 -7.23
N HIS A 271 -11.44 16.38 -6.39
CA HIS A 271 -11.39 14.96 -6.68
C HIS A 271 -12.56 14.24 -6.01
N THR A 272 -13.64 14.00 -6.78
CA THR A 272 -14.89 13.44 -6.25
C THR A 272 -14.72 12.10 -5.55
N ALA A 273 -13.74 11.30 -5.94
CA ALA A 273 -13.51 10.00 -5.33
C ALA A 273 -12.88 10.12 -3.92
N SER A 274 -12.18 11.23 -3.63
CA SER A 274 -11.68 11.63 -2.31
C SER A 274 -12.76 12.23 -1.40
N TRP A 275 -14.04 12.17 -1.79
CA TRP A 275 -15.16 12.72 -1.02
C TRP A 275 -15.21 12.25 0.45
N PRO A 276 -14.92 10.97 0.81
CA PRO A 276 -14.88 10.57 2.21
C PRO A 276 -13.92 11.41 3.06
N HIS A 277 -12.76 11.76 2.50
CA HIS A 277 -11.78 12.63 3.14
C HIS A 277 -12.17 14.10 3.14
N TYR A 278 -12.77 14.58 2.06
CA TYR A 278 -13.35 15.92 2.06
C TYR A 278 -14.47 16.06 3.12
N ASP A 279 -15.28 15.01 3.30
CA ASP A 279 -16.33 14.96 4.31
C ASP A 279 -15.77 14.98 5.73
N LEU A 280 -14.65 14.29 5.97
CA LEU A 280 -13.89 14.37 7.21
C LEU A 280 -13.53 15.83 7.55
N VAL A 281 -12.98 16.57 6.58
CA VAL A 281 -12.59 17.97 6.81
C VAL A 281 -13.79 18.85 7.19
N LYS A 282 -14.95 18.67 6.52
CA LYS A 282 -16.18 19.41 6.89
C LYS A 282 -16.64 19.06 8.30
N LYS A 283 -16.67 17.77 8.67
CA LYS A 283 -17.08 17.33 10.01
C LYS A 283 -16.16 17.84 11.11
N ASN A 284 -14.85 17.88 10.86
CA ASN A 284 -13.88 18.46 11.80
C ASN A 284 -14.18 19.94 12.03
N ARG A 285 -14.44 20.71 10.97
CA ARG A 285 -14.83 22.13 11.06
C ARG A 285 -16.07 22.34 11.91
N ASP A 286 -17.06 21.46 11.73
CA ASP A 286 -18.32 21.53 12.46
C ASP A 286 -18.20 20.97 13.89
N ARG A 287 -16.97 20.65 14.35
CA ARG A 287 -16.64 20.09 15.67
C ARG A 287 -17.43 18.84 16.01
N PHE A 288 -17.60 17.98 15.01
CA PHE A 288 -18.30 16.71 15.14
C PHE A 288 -17.70 15.82 16.26
N TRP A 289 -16.39 15.91 16.48
CA TRP A 289 -15.68 15.15 17.51
C TRP A 289 -15.64 15.89 18.84
N SER A 290 -15.99 15.18 19.92
CA SER A 290 -15.91 15.70 21.29
C SER A 290 -14.53 15.49 21.94
N LYS A 291 -13.72 14.58 21.40
CA LYS A 291 -12.37 14.27 21.88
C LYS A 291 -11.35 14.65 20.82
N GLU A 292 -10.27 15.27 21.25
CA GLU A 292 -9.12 15.57 20.39
C GLU A 292 -8.31 14.31 20.10
N GLY A 293 -7.70 14.23 18.92
CA GLY A 293 -6.74 13.18 18.55
C GLY A 293 -5.43 13.28 19.35
N PRO A 294 -4.58 12.24 19.35
CA PRO A 294 -3.37 12.17 20.18
C PRO A 294 -2.33 13.23 19.82
N TYR A 295 -2.37 13.75 18.59
CA TYR A 295 -1.46 14.77 18.07
C TYR A 295 -1.98 16.20 18.21
N ALA A 296 -3.24 16.40 18.61
CA ALA A 296 -3.88 17.73 18.62
C ALA A 296 -3.09 18.75 19.43
N LYS A 297 -2.53 18.36 20.58
CA LYS A 297 -1.72 19.25 21.43
C LYS A 297 -0.54 19.89 20.68
N ASN A 298 0.05 19.17 19.72
CA ASN A 298 1.21 19.61 18.92
C ASN A 298 0.80 20.31 17.61
N LEU A 299 -0.50 20.55 17.42
CA LEU A 299 -1.07 21.28 16.29
C LEU A 299 -1.77 22.58 16.74
N LYS A 300 -1.96 22.79 18.06
CA LYS A 300 -2.63 23.99 18.60
C LYS A 300 -1.90 25.31 18.30
N SER A 301 -0.57 25.29 18.20
CA SER A 301 0.21 26.50 17.89
C SER A 301 0.02 26.99 16.46
N GLY A 302 -0.42 26.13 15.54
CA GLY A 302 -0.70 26.46 14.15
C GLY A 302 -0.18 25.39 13.19
N SER A 303 -0.29 25.67 11.90
CA SER A 303 0.29 24.82 10.84
C SER A 303 1.80 25.02 10.76
N TRP A 304 2.52 24.05 10.19
CA TRP A 304 3.98 24.11 10.05
C TRP A 304 4.47 25.41 9.41
N ASP A 305 3.82 25.84 8.33
CA ASP A 305 4.20 27.04 7.58
C ASP A 305 3.68 28.33 8.22
N LYS A 306 2.69 28.24 9.12
CA LYS A 306 2.03 29.40 9.73
C LYS A 306 1.65 29.12 11.18
N GLY A 307 2.45 29.68 12.10
CA GLY A 307 2.16 29.73 13.53
C GLY A 307 2.78 28.61 14.39
N MET A 308 3.09 27.45 13.80
CA MET A 308 3.62 26.32 14.59
C MET A 308 4.91 26.68 15.34
N SER A 309 4.91 26.40 16.64
CA SER A 309 6.02 26.69 17.54
C SER A 309 7.28 25.89 17.19
N VAL A 310 8.46 26.36 17.64
CA VAL A 310 9.73 25.62 17.46
C VAL A 310 9.67 24.25 18.15
N THR A 311 9.06 24.18 19.34
CA THR A 311 8.90 22.94 20.10
C THR A 311 8.03 21.93 19.35
N ASP A 312 6.92 22.37 18.77
CA ASP A 312 6.05 21.49 17.99
C ASP A 312 6.72 21.04 16.69
N LYS A 313 7.46 21.92 16.01
CA LYS A 313 8.27 21.53 14.84
C LYS A 313 9.31 20.47 15.22
N ALA A 314 9.95 20.59 16.38
CA ALA A 314 10.90 19.59 16.87
C ALA A 314 10.21 18.25 17.16
N PHE A 315 9.01 18.28 17.77
CA PHE A 315 8.19 17.09 17.97
C PHE A 315 7.88 16.38 16.64
N TRP A 316 7.42 17.11 15.62
CA TRP A 316 7.06 16.54 14.33
C TRP A 316 8.26 15.98 13.57
N LYS A 317 9.44 16.62 13.67
CA LYS A 317 10.69 16.03 13.16
C LYS A 317 11.02 14.72 13.85
N HIS A 318 10.88 14.69 15.18
CA HIS A 318 11.15 13.49 15.95
C HIS A 318 10.20 12.33 15.60
N GLU A 319 8.89 12.59 15.52
CA GLU A 319 7.90 11.58 15.11
C GLU A 319 8.22 11.03 13.70
N ALA A 320 8.53 11.91 12.75
CA ALA A 320 8.92 11.53 11.40
C ALA A 320 10.19 10.67 11.35
N GLU A 321 11.17 10.94 12.21
CA GLU A 321 12.42 10.16 12.27
C GLU A 321 12.29 8.82 13.00
N LYS A 322 11.35 8.70 13.93
CA LYS A 322 11.27 7.55 14.82
C LYS A 322 10.19 6.54 14.48
N ARG A 323 9.09 6.98 13.87
CA ARG A 323 7.88 6.15 13.81
C ARG A 323 7.22 6.11 12.44
N TRP A 324 7.39 7.15 11.63
CA TRP A 324 6.60 7.32 10.41
C TRP A 324 7.45 7.27 9.14
N VAL A 325 6.85 6.78 8.07
CA VAL A 325 7.34 6.88 6.69
C VAL A 325 6.19 7.31 5.79
N PHE A 326 6.52 7.98 4.70
CA PHE A 326 5.57 8.23 3.63
C PHE A 326 5.59 7.02 2.69
N GLY A 327 4.42 6.54 2.30
CA GLY A 327 4.32 5.43 1.37
C GLY A 327 3.36 5.71 0.23
N THR A 328 3.61 5.04 -0.89
CA THR A 328 2.72 5.04 -2.06
C THR A 328 2.53 3.61 -2.56
N ASN A 329 1.35 3.33 -3.06
CA ASN A 329 1.13 2.11 -3.82
C ASN A 329 1.80 2.25 -5.18
N LEU A 330 2.40 1.15 -5.62
CA LEU A 330 3.05 1.04 -6.92
C LEU A 330 2.13 0.29 -7.85
N GLU A 331 2.05 0.75 -9.09
CA GLU A 331 1.14 0.21 -10.09
C GLU A 331 1.90 -0.09 -11.40
N ASP A 332 1.60 -1.23 -12.01
CA ASP A 332 2.30 -1.73 -13.19
C ASP A 332 1.61 -1.31 -14.49
N SER A 333 2.21 -1.69 -15.62
CA SER A 333 1.77 -1.26 -16.95
C SER A 333 0.31 -1.59 -17.29
N ARG A 334 -0.33 -2.53 -16.59
CA ARG A 334 -1.76 -2.83 -16.77
C ARG A 334 -2.64 -1.62 -16.45
N ILE A 335 -2.20 -0.74 -15.54
CA ILE A 335 -2.98 0.44 -15.18
C ILE A 335 -3.07 1.47 -16.32
N LEU A 336 -2.13 1.43 -17.28
CA LEU A 336 -2.09 2.42 -18.36
C LEU A 336 -3.35 2.40 -19.23
N ALA A 337 -4.04 1.25 -19.33
CA ALA A 337 -5.32 1.14 -20.01
C ALA A 337 -6.44 1.97 -19.32
N ALA A 338 -6.27 2.30 -18.04
CA ALA A 338 -7.18 3.09 -17.23
C ALA A 338 -6.54 4.41 -16.74
N ASP A 339 -5.43 4.86 -17.32
CA ASP A 339 -4.65 6.03 -16.85
C ASP A 339 -5.51 7.28 -16.66
N ASN A 340 -6.37 7.59 -17.64
CA ASN A 340 -7.29 8.73 -17.56
C ASN A 340 -8.28 8.62 -16.40
N LEU A 341 -8.80 7.42 -16.15
CA LEU A 341 -9.71 7.18 -15.03
C LEU A 341 -8.96 7.35 -13.71
N MET A 342 -7.75 6.79 -13.60
CA MET A 342 -6.94 6.88 -12.38
C MET A 342 -6.55 8.31 -12.04
N ARG A 343 -6.18 9.14 -13.04
CA ARG A 343 -5.94 10.58 -12.85
C ARG A 343 -7.17 11.33 -12.32
N MET A 344 -8.38 10.88 -12.64
CA MET A 344 -9.61 11.47 -12.13
C MET A 344 -9.96 10.96 -10.72
N LEU A 345 -9.65 9.70 -10.42
CA LEU A 345 -10.03 9.04 -9.17
C LEU A 345 -9.04 9.28 -8.03
N ASP A 346 -7.74 9.26 -8.30
CA ASP A 346 -6.71 9.40 -7.28
C ASP A 346 -5.93 10.69 -7.50
N MET A 347 -6.14 11.63 -6.58
CA MET A 347 -5.43 12.91 -6.58
C MET A 347 -3.92 12.77 -6.38
N ASN A 348 -3.45 11.61 -5.93
CA ASN A 348 -2.03 11.33 -5.73
C ASN A 348 -1.44 10.45 -6.85
N TYR A 349 -2.19 10.21 -7.92
CA TYR A 349 -1.72 9.39 -9.04
C TYR A 349 -0.76 10.18 -9.92
N HIS A 350 0.48 9.71 -10.01
CA HIS A 350 1.53 10.36 -10.81
C HIS A 350 2.56 9.35 -11.33
N PRO A 351 3.28 9.68 -12.43
CA PRO A 351 4.46 8.92 -12.81
C PRO A 351 5.55 9.02 -11.74
N PRO A 352 6.38 7.98 -11.53
CA PRO A 352 7.58 8.10 -10.73
C PRO A 352 8.54 9.12 -11.34
N VAL A 353 9.37 9.74 -10.49
CA VAL A 353 10.47 10.58 -10.96
C VAL A 353 11.45 9.75 -11.80
N PRO A 354 12.15 10.35 -12.78
CA PRO A 354 12.98 9.61 -13.73
C PRO A 354 13.99 8.65 -13.09
N SER A 355 14.68 9.08 -12.03
CA SER A 355 15.68 8.27 -11.33
C SER A 355 15.06 7.06 -10.61
N VAL A 356 13.88 7.23 -10.00
CA VAL A 356 13.12 6.14 -9.37
C VAL A 356 12.59 5.17 -10.42
N GLN A 357 12.12 5.67 -11.57
CA GLN A 357 11.72 4.80 -12.68
C GLN A 357 12.91 3.99 -13.20
N GLN A 358 14.07 4.62 -13.40
CA GLN A 358 15.28 3.91 -13.84
C GLN A 358 15.71 2.83 -12.83
N LEU A 359 15.60 3.12 -11.53
CA LEU A 359 15.86 2.15 -10.47
C LEU A 359 14.91 0.95 -10.56
N ALA A 360 13.61 1.20 -10.78
CA ALA A 360 12.61 0.16 -10.96
C ALA A 360 12.89 -0.71 -12.20
N ASP A 361 13.16 -0.06 -13.34
CA ASP A 361 13.43 -0.68 -14.65
C ASP A 361 14.69 -1.55 -14.64
N SER A 362 15.65 -1.27 -13.73
CA SER A 362 16.85 -2.09 -13.51
C SER A 362 16.58 -3.37 -12.72
N GLY A 363 15.47 -3.40 -11.98
CA GLY A 363 15.03 -4.53 -11.19
C GLY A 363 14.07 -5.45 -11.95
N PRO A 364 13.52 -6.47 -11.27
CA PRO A 364 12.44 -7.29 -11.83
C PRO A 364 11.07 -6.59 -11.79
N SER A 365 11.00 -5.31 -11.38
CA SER A 365 9.76 -4.59 -11.13
C SER A 365 9.23 -3.93 -12.39
N PRO A 366 7.98 -4.17 -12.80
CA PRO A 366 7.37 -3.46 -13.92
C PRO A 366 6.50 -2.27 -13.48
N PHE A 367 6.76 -1.62 -12.32
CA PHE A 367 5.92 -0.49 -11.91
C PHE A 367 6.20 0.76 -12.75
N VAL A 368 5.14 1.46 -13.15
CA VAL A 368 5.19 2.62 -14.06
C VAL A 368 4.44 3.84 -13.50
N ARG A 369 3.77 3.67 -12.37
CA ARG A 369 2.93 4.67 -11.71
C ARG A 369 3.03 4.54 -10.18
N GLN A 370 2.85 5.67 -9.52
CA GLN A 370 2.62 5.75 -8.08
C GLN A 370 1.23 6.34 -7.86
N GLY A 371 0.53 5.81 -6.88
CA GLY A 371 -0.80 6.26 -6.48
C GLY A 371 -1.05 5.92 -5.02
N TYR A 372 -2.23 6.27 -4.53
CA TYR A 372 -2.76 5.92 -3.21
C TYR A 372 -1.73 6.08 -2.10
N ILE A 373 -1.52 7.32 -1.68
CA ILE A 373 -0.56 7.59 -0.60
C ILE A 373 -1.09 6.99 0.71
N PHE A 374 -0.16 6.60 1.58
CA PHE A 374 -0.45 6.16 2.93
C PHE A 374 0.64 6.61 3.89
N LEU A 375 0.29 6.62 5.17
CA LEU A 375 1.25 6.81 6.24
C LEU A 375 1.60 5.45 6.86
N GLY A 376 2.86 5.05 6.72
CA GLY A 376 3.38 3.86 7.37
C GLY A 376 3.83 4.19 8.79
N VAL A 377 3.42 3.42 9.77
CA VAL A 377 3.81 3.61 11.17
C VAL A 377 4.23 2.32 11.84
N SER A 378 5.41 2.34 12.45
CA SER A 378 5.91 1.19 13.22
C SER A 378 5.37 1.18 14.65
N ASP A 379 5.61 0.06 15.32
CA ASP A 379 5.38 -0.09 16.75
C ASP A 379 3.91 0.14 17.13
N GLN A 380 3.02 -0.55 16.40
CA GLN A 380 1.58 -0.57 16.66
C GLN A 380 1.12 -1.93 17.19
N GLU A 381 0.03 -1.94 17.94
CA GLU A 381 -0.69 -3.18 18.25
C GLU A 381 -1.64 -3.51 17.11
N SER A 382 -1.81 -4.79 16.83
CA SER A 382 -2.78 -5.24 15.83
C SER A 382 -4.20 -4.85 16.26
N ILE A 383 -4.94 -4.20 15.37
CA ILE A 383 -6.34 -3.82 15.57
C ILE A 383 -7.29 -5.01 15.44
N LEU A 384 -6.85 -6.11 14.81
CA LEU A 384 -7.66 -7.32 14.68
C LEU A 384 -7.56 -8.17 15.95
N PRO A 385 -8.68 -8.42 16.66
CA PRO A 385 -8.66 -9.20 17.90
C PRO A 385 -8.07 -10.60 17.72
N MET A 386 -8.25 -11.23 16.55
CA MET A 386 -7.75 -12.58 16.24
C MET A 386 -6.21 -12.69 16.23
N ASN A 387 -5.51 -11.57 16.15
CA ASN A 387 -4.04 -11.54 16.21
C ASN A 387 -3.53 -11.45 17.66
N ASN A 388 -4.40 -11.12 18.61
CA ASN A 388 -4.08 -10.88 20.01
C ASN A 388 -4.55 -12.04 20.89
N HIS A 389 -3.95 -12.23 22.07
CA HIS A 389 -4.38 -13.28 23.01
C HIS A 389 -4.19 -12.85 24.47
N GLY A 390 -5.31 -12.56 25.16
CA GLY A 390 -5.29 -12.00 26.50
C GLY A 390 -4.55 -10.67 26.56
N GLU A 391 -3.55 -10.59 27.44
CA GLU A 391 -2.68 -9.41 27.60
C GLU A 391 -1.58 -9.33 26.52
N LYS A 392 -1.28 -10.42 25.81
CA LYS A 392 -0.27 -10.41 24.75
C LYS A 392 -0.85 -9.81 23.47
N LYS A 393 -0.29 -8.68 23.05
CA LYS A 393 -0.68 -7.96 21.84
C LYS A 393 0.32 -8.18 20.72
N LYS A 394 -0.17 -8.42 19.51
CA LYS A 394 0.67 -8.57 18.33
C LYS A 394 1.22 -7.20 17.93
N ARG A 395 2.54 -7.06 17.82
CA ARG A 395 3.15 -5.86 17.22
C ARG A 395 3.09 -5.98 15.69
N VAL A 396 2.77 -4.87 15.03
CA VAL A 396 2.66 -4.78 13.57
C VAL A 396 3.20 -3.44 13.08
N PHE A 397 3.50 -3.37 11.79
CA PHE A 397 3.62 -2.11 11.06
C PHE A 397 2.29 -1.82 10.37
N GLN A 398 1.74 -0.61 10.52
CA GLN A 398 0.44 -0.25 9.97
C GLN A 398 0.55 0.70 8.78
N PHE A 399 -0.31 0.52 7.77
CA PHE A 399 -0.54 1.50 6.71
C PHE A 399 -1.88 2.20 6.97
N HIS A 400 -1.83 3.51 7.15
CA HIS A 400 -3.00 4.34 7.38
C HIS A 400 -3.37 5.10 6.09
N TYR A 401 -4.58 4.86 5.59
CA TYR A 401 -5.14 5.55 4.42
C TYR A 401 -6.28 6.53 4.78
N ARG A 402 -6.68 6.57 6.05
CA ARG A 402 -7.95 7.18 6.49
C ARG A 402 -7.83 8.62 6.99
N TYR A 403 -6.63 9.12 7.23
CA TYR A 403 -6.44 10.49 7.73
C TYR A 403 -6.97 11.54 6.73
N PRO A 404 -7.61 12.62 7.20
CA PRO A 404 -8.37 13.54 6.34
C PRO A 404 -7.58 14.10 5.15
N MET A 405 -6.28 14.33 5.32
CA MET A 405 -5.45 14.98 4.30
C MET A 405 -4.76 14.00 3.33
N ILE A 406 -4.98 12.69 3.49
CA ILE A 406 -4.47 11.64 2.58
C ILE A 406 -5.21 11.68 1.24
N GLY A 407 -6.55 11.68 1.26
CA GLY A 407 -7.36 11.85 0.06
C GLY A 407 -7.48 10.63 -0.86
N SER A 408 -7.23 9.42 -0.36
CA SER A 408 -7.40 8.19 -1.15
C SER A 408 -8.88 7.91 -1.44
N PRO A 409 -9.24 7.44 -2.65
CA PRO A 409 -10.63 7.21 -2.99
C PRO A 409 -11.24 6.02 -2.24
N ALA A 410 -12.56 5.97 -2.18
CA ALA A 410 -13.26 4.77 -1.71
C ALA A 410 -13.05 3.59 -2.69
N PRO A 411 -12.85 2.34 -2.20
CA PRO A 411 -12.84 1.93 -0.80
C PRO A 411 -11.49 2.13 -0.09
N ILE A 412 -10.38 2.39 -0.79
CA ILE A 412 -9.02 2.52 -0.21
C ILE A 412 -8.98 3.47 1.00
N GLY A 413 -9.73 4.58 0.97
CA GLY A 413 -9.87 5.51 2.10
C GLY A 413 -10.49 4.93 3.38
N MET A 414 -10.99 3.69 3.35
CA MET A 414 -11.52 2.93 4.49
C MET A 414 -10.58 1.81 4.93
N CYS A 415 -9.45 1.65 4.23
CA CYS A 415 -8.47 0.61 4.46
C CYS A 415 -7.52 0.97 5.60
N LEU A 416 -7.09 -0.06 6.31
CA LEU A 416 -5.93 -0.07 7.19
C LEU A 416 -5.23 -1.40 6.92
N ASP A 417 -3.94 -1.37 6.59
CA ASP A 417 -3.21 -2.63 6.41
C ASP A 417 -2.30 -2.86 7.60
N GLU A 418 -2.06 -4.13 7.93
CA GLU A 418 -1.06 -4.53 8.91
C GLU A 418 -0.01 -5.43 8.26
N LEU A 419 1.25 -5.20 8.57
CA LEU A 419 2.38 -5.88 7.95
C LEU A 419 3.31 -6.48 9.01
N VAL A 420 3.75 -7.71 8.74
CA VAL A 420 4.85 -8.39 9.43
C VAL A 420 5.84 -8.96 8.41
N GLU A 421 7.07 -9.16 8.81
CA GLU A 421 8.08 -9.88 8.03
C GLU A 421 8.15 -11.33 8.48
N ILE A 422 8.13 -12.26 7.51
CA ILE A 422 8.11 -13.70 7.79
C ILE A 422 9.41 -14.39 7.35
N ALA A 423 10.16 -13.76 6.44
CA ALA A 423 11.52 -14.11 6.05
C ALA A 423 12.21 -12.84 5.54
N GLU A 424 13.55 -12.81 5.52
CA GLU A 424 14.31 -11.61 5.11
C GLU A 424 13.86 -11.13 3.72
N GLY A 425 13.26 -9.93 3.66
CA GLY A 425 12.76 -9.32 2.42
C GLY A 425 11.44 -9.89 1.90
N LEU A 426 10.74 -10.71 2.69
CA LEU A 426 9.40 -11.24 2.40
C LEU A 426 8.45 -10.91 3.55
N PHE A 427 7.48 -10.04 3.25
CA PHE A 427 6.50 -9.56 4.20
C PHE A 427 5.12 -10.13 3.91
N LEU A 428 4.39 -10.44 4.98
CA LEU A 428 3.00 -10.88 4.95
C LEU A 428 2.12 -9.74 5.49
N GLY A 429 1.22 -9.26 4.64
CA GLY A 429 0.28 -8.20 4.95
C GLY A 429 -1.14 -8.73 5.11
N GLN A 430 -1.90 -8.11 6.01
CA GLN A 430 -3.34 -8.26 6.16
C GLN A 430 -4.03 -7.02 5.60
N LEU A 431 -4.97 -7.24 4.69
CA LEU A 431 -5.83 -6.22 4.09
C LEU A 431 -7.07 -6.05 4.96
N ILE A 432 -7.27 -4.89 5.60
CA ILE A 432 -8.34 -4.70 6.59
C ILE A 432 -9.20 -3.50 6.21
N TYR A 433 -10.51 -3.69 6.20
CA TYR A 433 -11.45 -2.60 5.90
C TYR A 433 -12.40 -2.38 7.07
N SER A 434 -12.74 -1.11 7.29
CA SER A 434 -13.91 -0.77 8.11
C SER A 434 -15.17 -1.22 7.38
N THR A 435 -16.03 -1.97 8.07
CA THR A 435 -17.31 -2.42 7.52
C THR A 435 -18.47 -1.49 7.83
N LEU A 436 -18.21 -0.39 8.54
CA LEU A 436 -19.17 0.69 8.79
C LEU A 436 -18.75 1.95 8.02
N PRO A 437 -19.06 2.06 6.72
CA PRO A 437 -18.59 3.16 5.87
C PRO A 437 -19.12 4.54 6.31
N PHE A 438 -20.17 4.58 7.12
CA PHE A 438 -20.75 5.81 7.67
C PHE A 438 -20.06 6.30 8.94
N VAL A 439 -19.34 5.42 9.64
CA VAL A 439 -18.55 5.80 10.81
C VAL A 439 -17.31 6.50 10.30
N THR A 440 -17.34 7.81 10.49
CA THR A 440 -16.31 8.73 10.01
C THR A 440 -15.02 8.48 10.80
N PHE A 441 -13.87 8.53 10.13
CA PHE A 441 -12.59 8.30 10.79
C PHE A 441 -12.18 9.46 11.70
N HIS A 442 -11.69 9.16 12.89
CA HIS A 442 -10.94 10.04 13.76
C HIS A 442 -10.10 9.19 14.72
N THR A 443 -8.87 9.62 15.00
CA THR A 443 -7.93 8.83 15.83
C THR A 443 -8.34 8.70 17.30
N SER A 444 -9.23 9.56 17.80
CA SER A 444 -9.73 9.47 19.17
C SER A 444 -10.83 8.40 19.37
N VAL A 445 -11.34 7.84 18.29
CA VAL A 445 -12.42 6.83 18.30
C VAL A 445 -11.78 5.45 18.46
N ASP A 446 -12.38 4.62 19.32
CA ASP A 446 -11.89 3.25 19.52
C ASP A 446 -11.91 2.48 18.18
N PRO A 447 -10.80 1.86 17.76
CA PRO A 447 -10.75 1.05 16.54
C PRO A 447 -11.89 0.02 16.41
N ALA A 448 -12.38 -0.52 17.53
CA ALA A 448 -13.49 -1.49 17.55
C ALA A 448 -14.83 -0.92 17.07
N GLU A 449 -15.02 0.41 17.12
CA GLU A 449 -16.22 1.09 16.61
C GLU A 449 -16.31 1.05 15.08
N TYR A 450 -15.17 0.94 14.37
CA TYR A 450 -15.16 0.86 12.91
C TYR A 450 -15.50 -0.52 12.36
N LYS A 451 -15.64 -1.53 13.23
CA LYS A 451 -15.90 -2.94 12.86
C LYS A 451 -14.96 -3.42 11.75
N TYR A 452 -13.67 -3.20 11.96
CA TYR A 452 -12.64 -3.68 11.04
C TYR A 452 -12.73 -5.19 10.87
N GLN A 453 -12.62 -5.64 9.61
CA GLN A 453 -12.58 -7.05 9.24
C GLN A 453 -11.45 -7.29 8.26
N LEU A 454 -10.94 -8.52 8.28
CA LEU A 454 -9.94 -8.98 7.33
C LEU A 454 -10.61 -9.21 5.96
N PHE A 455 -9.96 -8.76 4.89
CA PHE A 455 -10.40 -8.92 3.50
C PHE A 455 -9.40 -9.72 2.67
N GLY A 456 -8.27 -10.11 3.26
CA GLY A 456 -7.30 -10.97 2.59
C GLY A 456 -5.88 -10.77 3.08
N TYR A 457 -4.99 -11.48 2.40
CA TYR A 457 -3.56 -11.46 2.60
C TYR A 457 -2.85 -11.04 1.32
N PHE A 458 -1.83 -10.21 1.48
CA PHE A 458 -0.93 -9.81 0.40
C PHE A 458 0.52 -10.03 0.83
N LEU A 459 1.42 -10.06 -0.13
CA LEU A 459 2.86 -10.13 0.10
C LEU A 459 3.53 -8.85 -0.39
N LEU A 460 4.58 -8.45 0.32
CA LEU A 460 5.60 -7.55 -0.21
C LEU A 460 6.90 -8.32 -0.36
N LEU A 461 7.53 -8.23 -1.53
CA LEU A 461 8.70 -9.03 -1.89
C LEU A 461 9.85 -8.10 -2.28
N ASP A 462 11.07 -8.45 -1.89
CA ASP A 462 12.28 -7.83 -2.45
C ASP A 462 12.57 -8.36 -3.87
N ASN A 463 13.61 -7.83 -4.51
CA ASN A 463 13.97 -8.21 -5.89
C ASN A 463 14.31 -9.70 -6.05
N THR A 464 14.82 -10.36 -5.02
CA THR A 464 15.20 -11.79 -5.10
C THR A 464 13.94 -12.66 -5.00
N TRP A 465 13.05 -12.32 -4.08
CA TRP A 465 11.76 -12.98 -3.93
C TRP A 465 10.84 -12.77 -5.13
N GLU A 466 10.88 -11.59 -5.75
CA GLU A 466 10.12 -11.30 -6.97
C GLU A 466 10.51 -12.20 -8.15
N ARG A 467 11.82 -12.41 -8.37
CA ARG A 467 12.29 -13.34 -9.42
C ARG A 467 11.77 -14.76 -9.19
N HIS A 468 11.77 -15.20 -7.94
CA HIS A 468 11.22 -16.49 -7.57
C HIS A 468 9.70 -16.54 -7.76
N ARG A 469 8.96 -15.51 -7.34
CA ARG A 469 7.50 -15.36 -7.53
C ARG A 469 7.11 -15.52 -8.99
N GLN A 470 7.81 -14.80 -9.88
CA GLN A 470 7.58 -14.84 -11.32
C GLN A 470 7.82 -16.25 -11.87
N ALA A 471 8.91 -16.90 -11.45
CA ALA A 471 9.27 -18.23 -11.94
C ALA A 471 8.31 -19.35 -11.50
N ILE A 472 7.71 -19.24 -10.30
CA ILE A 472 6.73 -20.23 -9.81
C ILE A 472 5.27 -19.91 -10.19
N GLY A 473 5.04 -18.76 -10.84
CA GLY A 473 3.70 -18.30 -11.23
C GLY A 473 2.73 -18.19 -10.04
N LEU A 474 3.14 -17.55 -8.94
CA LEU A 474 2.35 -17.52 -7.69
C LEU A 474 0.94 -16.94 -7.89
N ASP A 475 0.85 -15.75 -8.47
CA ASP A 475 -0.38 -14.98 -8.74
C ASP A 475 -0.40 -14.41 -10.17
N ILE A 476 0.45 -14.96 -11.04
CA ILE A 476 0.48 -14.62 -12.46
C ILE A 476 -0.48 -15.58 -13.17
N ASN A 477 -1.57 -15.05 -13.70
CA ASN A 477 -2.39 -15.79 -14.67
C ASN A 477 -1.59 -15.91 -15.97
N THR A 478 -0.71 -16.90 -16.07
CA THR A 478 -0.21 -17.36 -17.37
C THR A 478 -1.38 -18.05 -18.07
N GLN A 479 -2.20 -17.27 -18.77
CA GLN A 479 -2.94 -17.82 -19.89
C GLN A 479 -1.90 -18.20 -20.95
N GLU A 480 -1.56 -19.48 -21.01
CA GLU A 480 -1.13 -20.11 -22.27
C GLU A 480 -2.37 -20.52 -23.06
#